data_AF-A0A2S2N785-F1
#
_entry.id   AF-A0A2S2N785-F1
#
_cell.length_a   1.000
_cell.length_b   1.000
_cell.length_c   1.000
_cell.angle_alpha   90.00
_cell.angle_beta   90.00
_cell.angle_gamma   90.00
#
_symmetry.space_group_name_H-M   'P 1'
#
loop_
_entity.id
_entity.type
_entity.pdbx_description
1 polymer ?
#
loop_
_entity_poly.entity_id
_entity_poly.type
_entity_poly.pdbx_seq_one_letter_code
_entity_poly.pdbx_strand_id
1 'polypeptide(L)'
;IYSALAELGHSVKHIYNVKNKNKCPLPLFFVDIFTQNNNKDALDIKFLLNTKVSIEKPHKKVRGPPQCHNCQHYGHTRNNCCHEPKCVKCDGNHPTNECSKDRHSPPKCALCTKEHTANFKGCPVYKATFKKTVPRVRPAKGSDSNAQSKTKHAEATKMQLSHTENNIAATISTFISNLNSLIGPLISLFTSVLNALKANSSIP
;
A
#
# COMPACT_ATOMS: atom_id res chain seq x y z
N ILE A 1 19.35 5.67 -2.08
CA ILE A 1 17.93 5.34 -1.79
C ILE A 1 17.44 6.14 -0.60
N TYR A 2 18.06 6.02 0.58
CA TYR A 2 17.63 6.77 1.78
C TYR A 2 17.51 8.28 1.54
N SER A 3 18.60 8.93 1.10
CA SER A 3 18.62 10.36 0.81
C SER A 3 17.59 10.76 -0.24
N ALA A 4 17.54 10.03 -1.36
CA ALA A 4 16.60 10.29 -2.44
C ALA A 4 15.13 10.23 -1.99
N LEU A 5 14.76 9.32 -1.10
CA LEU A 5 13.41 9.25 -0.54
C LEU A 5 13.15 10.39 0.46
N ALA A 6 14.15 10.78 1.24
CA ALA A 6 14.06 11.90 2.17
C ALA A 6 13.92 13.25 1.44
N GLU A 7 14.62 13.44 0.32
CA GLU A 7 14.49 14.61 -0.57
C GLU A 7 13.09 14.72 -1.18
N LEU A 8 12.44 13.58 -1.43
CA LEU A 8 11.03 13.50 -1.87
C LEU A 8 10.04 13.65 -0.71
N GLY A 9 10.50 13.93 0.51
CA GLY A 9 9.66 14.18 1.68
C GLY A 9 9.17 12.92 2.40
N HIS A 10 9.75 11.75 2.14
CA HIS A 10 9.41 10.51 2.83
C HIS A 10 10.41 10.18 3.94
N SER A 11 9.92 10.05 5.17
CA SER A 11 10.77 9.66 6.30
C SER A 11 10.99 8.14 6.32
N VAL A 12 12.22 7.71 6.06
CA VAL A 12 12.60 6.30 5.99
C VAL A 12 13.09 5.79 7.35
N LYS A 13 12.59 4.62 7.77
CA LYS A 13 12.98 3.94 9.02
C LYS A 13 14.07 2.90 8.78
N HIS A 14 13.84 1.97 7.87
CA HIS A 14 14.79 0.91 7.55
C HIS A 14 14.79 0.60 6.05
N ILE A 15 15.96 0.21 5.54
CA ILE A 15 16.11 -0.30 4.18
C ILE A 15 16.89 -1.61 4.27
N TYR A 16 16.35 -2.68 3.69
CA TYR A 16 17.03 -3.97 3.60
C TYR A 16 16.96 -4.55 2.19
N ASN A 17 18.09 -5.02 1.69
CA ASN A 17 18.20 -5.67 0.39
C ASN A 17 17.69 -7.12 0.46
N VAL A 18 16.83 -7.50 -0.48
CA VAL A 18 16.30 -8.85 -0.59
C VAL A 18 17.37 -9.80 -1.11
N LYS A 19 17.62 -10.89 -0.40
CA LYS A 19 18.59 -11.91 -0.82
C LYS A 19 17.88 -13.13 -1.42
N ASN A 20 18.49 -13.75 -2.42
CA ASN A 20 18.08 -15.06 -2.94
C ASN A 20 18.42 -16.18 -1.94
N LYS A 21 17.96 -17.42 -2.20
CA LYS A 21 18.28 -18.64 -1.44
C LYS A 21 19.80 -18.83 -1.22
N ASN A 22 20.61 -18.42 -2.19
CA ASN A 22 22.07 -18.49 -2.13
C ASN A 22 22.72 -17.30 -1.37
N LYS A 23 21.91 -16.48 -0.68
CA LYS A 23 22.32 -15.26 0.04
C LYS A 23 22.87 -14.12 -0.84
N CYS A 24 22.85 -14.25 -2.17
CA CYS A 24 23.19 -13.17 -3.09
C CYS A 24 22.10 -12.07 -3.09
N PRO A 25 22.48 -10.78 -3.06
CA PRO A 25 21.53 -9.67 -3.10
C PRO A 25 20.80 -9.60 -4.45
N LEU A 26 19.53 -9.23 -4.41
CA LEU A 26 18.70 -8.96 -5.59
C LEU A 26 18.61 -7.45 -5.80
N PRO A 27 18.21 -6.99 -7.01
CA PRO A 27 17.84 -5.59 -7.26
C PRO A 27 16.46 -5.28 -6.65
N LEU A 28 16.20 -5.77 -5.45
CA LEU A 28 14.96 -5.60 -4.71
C LEU A 28 15.31 -5.12 -3.31
N PHE A 29 14.58 -4.11 -2.84
CA PHE A 29 14.76 -3.53 -1.53
C PHE A 29 13.41 -3.46 -0.84
N PHE A 30 13.39 -3.84 0.42
CA PHE A 30 12.28 -3.51 1.29
C PHE A 30 12.62 -2.21 2.02
N VAL A 31 11.67 -1.28 2.00
CA VAL A 31 11.79 0.04 2.60
C VAL A 31 10.65 0.21 3.57
N ASP A 32 10.99 0.35 4.85
CA ASP A 32 10.05 0.72 5.89
C ASP A 32 10.05 2.24 6.02
N ILE A 33 8.90 2.88 5.82
CA ILE A 33 8.70 4.32 6.00
C ILE A 33 7.88 4.59 7.26
N PHE A 34 8.11 5.73 7.91
CA PHE A 34 7.26 6.17 9.01
C PHE A 34 5.86 6.50 8.52
N THR A 35 4.87 6.45 9.42
CA THR A 35 3.49 6.77 9.07
C THR A 35 3.34 8.28 8.85
N GLN A 36 3.09 8.68 7.61
CA GLN A 36 2.82 10.06 7.21
C GLN A 36 1.64 10.12 6.22
N ASN A 37 1.07 11.31 6.03
CA ASN A 37 -0.05 11.55 5.12
C ASN A 37 0.32 11.33 3.64
N ASN A 38 1.54 11.67 3.25
CA ASN A 38 2.11 11.52 1.89
C ASN A 38 2.62 10.11 1.57
N ASN A 39 2.45 9.12 2.45
CA ASN A 39 2.97 7.75 2.21
C ASN A 39 2.40 7.07 0.96
N LYS A 40 1.24 7.50 0.47
CA LYS A 40 0.64 6.96 -0.76
C LYS A 40 1.42 7.43 -2.00
N ASP A 41 1.94 8.65 -1.96
CA ASP A 41 2.63 9.31 -3.07
C ASP A 41 3.96 8.60 -3.38
N ALA A 42 4.52 7.90 -2.40
CA ALA A 42 5.71 7.06 -2.60
C ALA A 42 5.50 5.96 -3.65
N LEU A 43 4.25 5.54 -3.91
CA LEU A 43 3.93 4.53 -4.93
C LEU A 43 4.00 5.10 -6.36
N ASP A 44 3.90 6.43 -6.50
CA ASP A 44 3.91 7.11 -7.79
C ASP A 44 5.32 7.50 -8.25
N ILE A 45 6.34 7.28 -7.41
CA ILE A 45 7.75 7.52 -7.73
C ILE A 45 8.22 6.52 -8.80
N LYS A 46 8.54 7.04 -10.00
CA LYS A 46 9.04 6.24 -11.13
C LYS A 46 10.56 6.22 -11.24
N PHE A 47 11.22 7.23 -10.67
CA PHE A 47 12.66 7.41 -10.74
C PHE A 47 13.18 7.75 -9.35
N LEU A 48 14.23 7.05 -8.94
CA LEU A 48 15.04 7.41 -7.78
C LEU A 48 16.47 7.54 -8.27
N LEU A 49 17.07 8.72 -8.04
CA LEU A 49 18.37 9.08 -8.62
C LEU A 49 18.28 8.92 -10.16
N ASN A 50 19.22 8.19 -10.76
CA ASN A 50 19.26 7.91 -12.20
C ASN A 50 18.72 6.51 -12.53
N THR A 51 17.95 5.90 -11.63
CA THR A 51 17.42 4.53 -11.80
C THR A 51 15.90 4.57 -11.88
N LYS A 52 15.35 3.90 -12.91
CA LYS A 52 13.92 3.65 -13.02
C LYS A 52 13.53 2.59 -11.99
N VAL A 53 12.56 2.90 -11.13
CA VAL A 53 12.09 2.02 -10.06
C VAL A 53 10.58 1.77 -10.18
N SER A 54 10.14 0.64 -9.65
CA SER A 54 8.72 0.33 -9.41
C SER A 54 8.55 0.11 -7.92
N ILE A 55 7.74 0.94 -7.26
CA ILE A 55 7.49 0.83 -5.82
C ILE A 55 6.12 0.20 -5.62
N GLU A 56 6.11 -0.94 -4.94
CA GLU A 56 4.90 -1.72 -4.68
C GLU A 56 4.68 -1.88 -3.18
N LYS A 57 3.41 -2.04 -2.80
CA LYS A 57 3.07 -2.40 -1.42
C LYS A 57 3.62 -3.80 -1.12
N PRO A 58 4.07 -4.08 0.11
CA PRO A 58 4.50 -5.41 0.51
C PRO A 58 3.43 -6.45 0.18
N HIS A 59 3.82 -7.52 -0.52
CA HIS A 59 2.91 -8.59 -0.87
C HIS A 59 2.45 -9.33 0.39
N LYS A 60 1.23 -9.04 0.85
CA LYS A 60 0.63 -9.70 2.01
C LYS A 60 0.21 -11.11 1.62
N LYS A 61 0.98 -12.10 2.04
CA LYS A 61 0.54 -13.51 1.96
C LYS A 61 -0.67 -13.70 2.86
N VAL A 62 -1.85 -13.86 2.27
CA VAL A 62 -3.07 -14.17 3.03
C VAL A 62 -2.93 -15.56 3.62
N ARG A 63 -2.66 -15.62 4.92
CA ARG A 63 -2.64 -16.88 5.65
C ARG A 63 -4.06 -17.32 5.96
N GLY A 64 -4.32 -18.61 5.77
CA GLY A 64 -5.60 -19.20 6.15
C GLY A 64 -5.78 -19.25 7.67
N PRO A 65 -6.95 -19.69 8.14
CA PRO A 65 -7.19 -19.91 9.56
C PRO A 65 -6.17 -20.93 10.11
N PRO A 66 -5.73 -20.78 11.37
CA PRO A 66 -4.86 -21.76 12.00
C PRO A 66 -5.55 -23.12 12.02
N GLN A 67 -4.81 -24.17 11.71
CA GLN A 67 -5.26 -25.55 11.83
C GLN A 67 -4.74 -26.11 13.15
N CYS A 68 -5.63 -26.69 13.95
CA CYS A 68 -5.25 -27.33 15.19
C CYS A 68 -4.56 -28.67 14.91
N HIS A 69 -3.32 -28.83 15.36
CA HIS A 69 -2.58 -30.09 15.19
C HIS A 69 -3.07 -31.24 16.08
N ASN A 70 -3.94 -30.95 17.06
CA ASN A 70 -4.56 -31.96 17.90
C ASN A 70 -5.79 -32.56 17.21
N CYS A 71 -6.83 -31.76 16.98
CA CYS A 71 -8.12 -32.23 16.44
C CYS A 71 -8.34 -31.98 14.94
N GLN A 72 -7.35 -31.44 14.23
CA GLN A 72 -7.36 -31.08 12.79
C GLN A 72 -8.36 -29.99 12.35
N HIS A 73 -9.18 -29.45 13.26
CA HIS A 73 -10.14 -28.37 12.96
C HIS A 73 -9.46 -27.01 12.77
N TYR A 74 -10.15 -26.10 12.07
CA TYR A 74 -9.67 -24.74 11.83
C TYR A 74 -10.20 -23.76 12.89
N GLY A 75 -9.41 -22.71 13.17
CA GLY A 75 -9.82 -21.58 14.01
C GLY A 75 -9.14 -21.52 15.39
N HIS A 76 -8.41 -22.55 15.80
CA HIS A 76 -7.63 -22.56 17.04
C HIS A 76 -6.31 -23.34 16.87
N THR A 77 -5.39 -23.17 17.81
CA THR A 77 -4.11 -23.90 17.87
C THR A 77 -4.19 -25.03 18.89
N ARG A 78 -3.18 -25.93 18.88
CA ARG A 78 -3.09 -27.07 19.82
C ARG A 78 -3.21 -26.64 21.29
N ASN A 79 -2.61 -25.52 21.66
CA ASN A 79 -2.58 -25.04 23.05
C ASN A 79 -3.97 -24.64 23.58
N ASN A 80 -4.91 -24.32 22.68
CA ASN A 80 -6.27 -23.93 23.03
C ASN A 80 -7.29 -25.00 22.59
N CYS A 81 -6.87 -26.26 22.52
CA CYS A 81 -7.70 -27.36 22.06
C CYS A 81 -8.14 -28.22 23.25
N CYS A 82 -9.45 -28.42 23.40
CA CYS A 82 -10.04 -29.32 24.40
C CYS A 82 -10.67 -30.58 23.76
N HIS A 83 -10.38 -30.85 22.49
CA HIS A 83 -10.92 -32.00 21.77
C HIS A 83 -9.94 -33.18 21.78
N GLU A 84 -10.47 -34.37 21.52
CA GLU A 84 -9.66 -35.58 21.35
C GLU A 84 -8.68 -35.45 20.16
N PRO A 85 -7.50 -36.11 20.26
CA PRO A 85 -6.53 -36.11 19.17
C PRO A 85 -7.08 -36.83 17.95
N LYS A 86 -6.91 -36.24 16.78
CA LYS A 86 -7.20 -36.82 15.48
C LYS A 86 -5.96 -36.83 14.60
N CYS A 87 -5.71 -37.96 13.95
CA CYS A 87 -4.59 -38.12 13.05
C CYS A 87 -4.83 -37.42 11.71
N VAL A 88 -3.84 -36.62 11.26
CA VAL A 88 -3.90 -35.88 9.98
C VAL A 88 -3.97 -36.80 8.75
N LYS A 89 -3.49 -38.04 8.88
CA LYS A 89 -3.38 -39.02 7.78
C LYS A 89 -4.59 -39.94 7.68
N CYS A 90 -5.19 -40.33 8.81
CA CYS A 90 -6.12 -41.46 8.84
C CYS A 90 -7.47 -41.19 9.51
N ASP A 91 -7.67 -40.02 10.13
CA ASP A 91 -8.86 -39.70 10.94
C ASP A 91 -9.04 -40.60 12.19
N GLY A 92 -7.99 -41.33 12.59
CA GLY A 92 -7.98 -42.12 13.82
C GLY A 92 -7.85 -41.26 15.08
N ASN A 93 -8.39 -41.76 16.20
CA ASN A 93 -8.36 -41.11 17.53
C ASN A 93 -7.00 -41.28 18.22
N HIS A 94 -5.95 -40.79 17.58
CA HIS A 94 -4.58 -40.82 18.09
C HIS A 94 -3.78 -39.67 17.46
N PRO A 95 -2.68 -39.23 18.08
CA PRO A 95 -1.79 -38.25 17.47
C PRO A 95 -1.12 -38.83 16.21
N THR A 96 -0.76 -37.94 15.27
CA THR A 96 -0.14 -38.35 13.99
C THR A 96 1.15 -39.17 14.17
N ASN A 97 1.87 -38.98 15.28
CA ASN A 97 3.11 -39.69 15.59
C ASN A 97 2.90 -41.17 15.91
N GLU A 98 1.72 -41.54 16.42
CA GLU A 98 1.35 -42.92 16.77
C GLU A 98 0.59 -43.61 15.62
N CYS A 99 0.62 -43.03 14.42
CA CYS A 99 -0.11 -43.55 13.28
C CYS A 99 0.58 -44.79 12.68
N SER A 100 -0.09 -45.94 12.76
CA SER A 100 0.36 -47.18 12.11
C SER A 100 0.07 -47.22 10.60
N LYS A 101 -0.61 -46.22 10.02
CA LYS A 101 -0.85 -46.20 8.57
C LYS A 101 0.46 -45.95 7.81
N ASP A 102 0.72 -46.83 6.85
CA ASP A 102 1.82 -46.69 5.91
C ASP A 102 1.68 -45.43 5.03
N ARG A 103 2.83 -44.90 4.60
CA ARG A 103 2.92 -43.69 3.78
C ARG A 103 2.28 -43.85 2.39
N HIS A 104 2.25 -45.06 1.84
CA HIS A 104 1.69 -45.34 0.51
C HIS A 104 0.18 -45.62 0.56
N SER A 105 -0.38 -45.86 1.75
CA SER A 105 -1.82 -46.05 1.90
C SER A 105 -2.60 -44.75 1.64
N PRO A 106 -3.80 -44.83 1.03
CA PRO A 106 -4.61 -43.64 0.77
C PRO A 106 -4.98 -42.95 2.10
N PRO A 107 -4.64 -41.66 2.26
CA PRO A 107 -4.98 -40.92 3.47
C PRO A 107 -6.48 -40.62 3.52
N LYS A 108 -7.03 -40.46 4.72
CA LYS A 108 -8.42 -40.07 4.95
C LYS A 108 -8.45 -38.74 5.68
N CYS A 109 -9.16 -37.77 5.11
CA CYS A 109 -9.27 -36.42 5.67
C CYS A 109 -10.21 -36.41 6.88
N ALA A 110 -9.73 -35.96 8.04
CA ALA A 110 -10.54 -35.86 9.27
C ALA A 110 -11.70 -34.83 9.19
N LEU A 111 -11.69 -33.95 8.19
CA LEU A 111 -12.69 -32.88 8.04
C LEU A 111 -13.74 -33.16 6.98
N CYS A 112 -13.37 -33.80 5.88
CA CYS A 112 -14.27 -34.04 4.75
C CYS A 112 -14.31 -35.49 4.28
N THR A 113 -13.63 -36.39 5.01
CA THR A 113 -13.59 -37.86 4.81
C THR A 113 -13.14 -38.35 3.43
N LYS A 114 -12.68 -37.46 2.54
CA LYS A 114 -12.14 -37.78 1.22
C LYS A 114 -10.67 -38.22 1.29
N GLU A 115 -10.20 -38.78 0.18
CA GLU A 115 -8.83 -39.29 0.01
C GLU A 115 -7.79 -38.18 -0.12
N HIS A 116 -7.45 -37.57 1.01
CA HIS A 116 -6.31 -36.66 1.19
C HIS A 116 -6.04 -36.46 2.68
N THR A 117 -4.87 -35.94 3.03
CA THR A 117 -4.54 -35.56 4.41
C THR A 117 -5.33 -34.33 4.85
N ALA A 118 -5.64 -34.20 6.14
CA ALA A 118 -6.44 -33.08 6.65
C ALA A 118 -5.79 -31.69 6.44
N ASN A 119 -4.47 -31.63 6.20
CA ASN A 119 -3.72 -30.40 5.90
C ASN A 119 -3.76 -29.96 4.42
N PHE A 120 -4.39 -30.75 3.54
CA PHE A 120 -4.44 -30.49 2.11
C PHE A 120 -5.22 -29.21 1.79
N LYS A 121 -4.56 -28.25 1.12
CA LYS A 121 -5.14 -26.94 0.77
C LYS A 121 -6.19 -27.02 -0.35
N GLY A 122 -6.31 -28.16 -1.02
CA GLY A 122 -7.41 -28.41 -1.96
C GLY A 122 -8.70 -28.90 -1.28
N CYS A 123 -8.69 -29.19 0.02
CA CYS A 123 -9.85 -29.70 0.76
C CYS A 123 -11.05 -28.72 0.65
N PRO A 124 -12.27 -29.22 0.35
CA PRO A 124 -13.46 -28.36 0.24
C PRO A 124 -13.76 -27.60 1.55
N VAL A 125 -13.55 -28.24 2.70
CA VAL A 125 -13.72 -27.60 4.03
C VAL A 125 -12.70 -26.49 4.21
N TYR A 126 -11.43 -26.72 3.87
CA TYR A 126 -10.41 -25.67 3.93
C TYR A 126 -10.76 -24.47 3.03
N LYS A 127 -11.14 -24.73 1.77
CA LYS A 127 -11.52 -23.66 0.82
C LYS A 127 -12.70 -22.84 1.36
N ALA A 128 -13.69 -23.50 1.96
CA ALA A 128 -14.84 -22.82 2.56
C ALA A 128 -14.43 -21.97 3.77
N THR A 129 -13.63 -22.51 4.69
CA THR A 129 -13.17 -21.76 5.87
C THR A 129 -12.24 -20.60 5.49
N PHE A 130 -11.34 -20.81 4.53
CA PHE A 130 -10.46 -19.76 4.01
C PHE A 130 -11.26 -18.57 3.46
N LYS A 131 -12.28 -18.82 2.64
CA LYS A 131 -13.16 -17.76 2.11
C LYS A 131 -13.87 -16.95 3.19
N LYS A 132 -14.15 -17.55 4.36
CA LYS A 132 -14.77 -16.86 5.50
C LYS A 132 -13.77 -16.01 6.29
N THR A 133 -12.50 -16.41 6.34
CA THR A 133 -11.47 -15.75 7.15
C THR A 133 -10.74 -14.62 6.43
N VAL A 134 -10.71 -14.63 5.08
CA VAL A 134 -10.21 -13.46 4.36
C VAL A 134 -11.19 -12.31 4.62
N PRO A 135 -10.76 -11.16 5.14
CA PRO A 135 -11.62 -9.98 5.20
C PRO A 135 -12.13 -9.74 3.79
N ARG A 136 -13.44 -9.88 3.54
CA ARG A 136 -14.03 -9.27 2.36
C ARG A 136 -13.64 -7.81 2.48
N VAL A 137 -12.87 -7.29 1.54
CA VAL A 137 -12.84 -5.86 1.27
C VAL A 137 -14.28 -5.55 0.92
N ARG A 138 -15.08 -5.18 1.93
CA ARG A 138 -16.41 -4.63 1.67
C ARG A 138 -16.09 -3.35 0.89
N PRO A 139 -16.64 -3.14 -0.32
CA PRO A 139 -16.63 -1.79 -0.86
C PRO A 139 -17.20 -0.91 0.25
N ALA A 140 -16.53 0.20 0.54
CA ALA A 140 -17.00 1.15 1.54
C ALA A 140 -18.45 1.48 1.19
N LYS A 141 -19.40 0.89 1.91
CA LYS A 141 -20.76 1.40 1.91
C LYS A 141 -20.59 2.79 2.49
N GLY A 142 -20.77 3.79 1.63
CA GLY A 142 -20.96 5.16 2.07
C GLY A 142 -21.91 5.13 3.24
N SER A 143 -21.51 5.75 4.33
CA SER A 143 -22.34 5.98 5.48
C SER A 143 -23.47 6.92 5.08
N ASP A 144 -24.50 6.39 4.41
CA ASP A 144 -25.79 7.05 4.31
C ASP A 144 -26.51 6.83 5.63
N SER A 145 -26.05 7.59 6.62
CA SER A 145 -26.89 7.97 7.75
C SER A 145 -27.52 9.30 7.38
N ASN A 146 -28.80 9.29 7.00
CA ASN A 146 -29.72 10.16 7.73
C ASN A 146 -31.18 9.79 7.51
N ALA A 147 -31.83 9.42 8.61
CA ALA A 147 -33.25 9.60 8.79
C ALA A 147 -33.59 11.10 8.76
N GLN A 148 -34.84 11.40 8.42
CA GLN A 148 -35.37 12.75 8.31
C GLN A 148 -35.09 13.64 9.54
N SER A 149 -34.68 14.89 9.26
CA SER A 149 -35.16 16.08 9.99
C SER A 149 -34.96 17.32 9.12
N LYS A 150 -36.08 17.92 8.71
CA LYS A 150 -36.16 19.24 8.06
C LYS A 150 -35.85 20.31 9.10
N THR A 151 -34.96 21.26 8.82
CA THR A 151 -35.15 22.69 9.12
C THR A 151 -34.15 23.56 8.35
N LYS A 152 -34.72 24.46 7.54
CA LYS A 152 -34.24 25.73 6.97
C LYS A 152 -32.86 26.23 7.44
N HIS A 153 -31.87 26.35 6.54
CA HIS A 153 -30.85 27.43 6.50
C HIS A 153 -30.13 27.39 5.14
N ALA A 154 -30.76 27.91 4.08
CA ALA A 154 -30.21 27.93 2.71
C ALA A 154 -29.46 29.23 2.36
N GLU A 155 -29.16 30.10 3.33
CA GLU A 155 -28.73 31.47 3.06
C GLU A 155 -27.31 31.82 3.53
N ALA A 156 -26.56 30.86 4.08
CA ALA A 156 -25.17 31.07 4.50
C ALA A 156 -24.12 30.64 3.45
N THR A 157 -24.48 29.78 2.49
CA THR A 157 -23.51 29.20 1.53
C THR A 157 -23.21 30.11 0.33
N LYS A 158 -24.03 31.14 0.06
CA LYS A 158 -23.83 32.04 -1.09
C LYS A 158 -22.77 33.12 -0.85
N MET A 159 -22.49 33.50 0.40
CA MET A 159 -21.48 34.52 0.71
C MET A 159 -20.04 33.99 0.74
N GLN A 160 -19.84 32.67 0.90
CA GLN A 160 -18.49 32.10 0.95
C GLN A 160 -17.88 31.80 -0.43
N LEU A 161 -18.68 31.48 -1.46
CA LEU A 161 -18.12 31.26 -2.81
C LEU A 161 -17.59 32.55 -3.45
N SER A 162 -18.26 33.69 -3.24
CA SER A 162 -17.84 34.97 -3.82
C SER A 162 -16.56 35.54 -3.19
N HIS A 163 -16.28 35.23 -1.92
CA HIS A 163 -15.07 35.72 -1.25
C HIS A 163 -13.80 34.99 -1.71
N THR A 164 -13.88 33.70 -2.02
CA THR A 164 -12.74 32.92 -2.51
C THR A 164 -12.35 33.29 -3.95
N GLU A 165 -13.31 33.55 -4.84
CA GLU A 165 -13.03 33.92 -6.24
C GLU A 165 -12.36 35.29 -6.36
N ASN A 166 -12.84 36.28 -5.58
CA ASN A 166 -12.25 37.61 -5.56
C ASN A 166 -10.83 37.63 -4.98
N ASN A 167 -10.55 36.79 -3.97
CA ASN A 167 -9.21 36.70 -3.40
C ASN A 167 -8.20 36.06 -4.36
N ILE A 168 -8.61 35.04 -5.13
CA ILE A 168 -7.73 34.40 -6.11
C ILE A 168 -7.41 35.37 -7.26
N ALA A 169 -8.42 36.09 -7.76
CA ALA A 169 -8.22 37.07 -8.82
C ALA A 169 -7.26 38.21 -8.40
N ALA A 170 -7.45 38.77 -7.21
CA ALA A 170 -6.57 39.81 -6.68
C ALA A 170 -5.13 39.31 -6.50
N THR A 171 -4.95 38.10 -5.97
CA THR A 171 -3.63 37.49 -5.76
C THR A 171 -2.88 37.27 -7.10
N ILE A 172 -3.59 36.81 -8.13
CA ILE A 172 -3.02 36.62 -9.48
C ILE A 172 -2.65 37.98 -10.09
N SER A 173 -3.48 39.00 -9.97
CA SER A 173 -3.18 40.34 -10.50
C SER A 173 -1.94 40.95 -9.83
N THR A 174 -1.79 40.83 -8.50
CA THR A 174 -0.60 41.31 -7.79
C THR A 174 0.66 40.54 -8.19
N PHE A 175 0.56 39.23 -8.42
CA PHE A 175 1.68 38.43 -8.90
C PHE A 175 2.13 38.89 -10.31
N ILE A 176 1.19 39.11 -11.23
CA ILE A 176 1.49 39.56 -12.60
C ILE A 176 2.13 40.95 -12.60
N SER A 177 1.64 41.89 -11.78
CA SER A 177 2.24 43.23 -11.70
C SER A 177 3.67 43.18 -11.17
N ASN A 178 3.93 42.37 -10.13
CA ASN A 178 5.26 42.21 -9.56
C ASN A 178 6.24 41.59 -10.56
N LEU A 179 5.77 40.60 -11.33
CA LEU A 179 6.57 39.94 -12.37
C LEU A 179 6.92 40.91 -13.50
N ASN A 180 5.94 41.70 -13.98
CA ASN A 180 6.17 42.72 -15.01
C ASN A 180 7.13 43.83 -14.54
N SER A 181 7.06 44.20 -13.26
CA SER A 181 7.97 45.17 -12.66
C SER A 181 9.42 44.68 -12.59
N LEU A 182 9.66 43.37 -12.55
CA LEU A 182 11.02 42.80 -12.59
C LEU A 182 11.56 42.65 -14.02
N ILE A 183 10.70 42.26 -14.97
CA ILE A 183 11.12 41.95 -16.33
C ILE A 183 11.49 43.21 -17.12
N GLY A 184 10.74 44.30 -16.97
CA GLY A 184 10.96 45.54 -17.73
C GLY A 184 12.39 46.10 -17.60
N PRO A 185 12.88 46.34 -16.37
CA PRO A 185 14.24 46.83 -16.15
C PRO A 185 15.31 45.87 -16.69
N LEU A 186 15.12 44.56 -16.57
CA LEU A 186 16.06 43.56 -17.08
C LEU A 186 16.16 43.57 -18.61
N ILE A 187 15.02 43.70 -19.31
CA ILE A 187 15.00 43.83 -20.78
C ILE A 187 15.70 45.13 -21.20
N SER A 188 15.44 46.23 -20.50
CA SER A 188 16.08 47.53 -20.81
C SER A 188 17.60 47.47 -20.63
N LEU A 189 18.06 46.87 -19.53
CA LEU A 189 19.48 46.70 -19.23
C LEU A 189 20.15 45.78 -20.27
N PHE A 190 19.51 44.67 -20.63
CA PHE A 190 20.02 43.77 -21.67
C PHE A 190 20.09 44.45 -23.04
N THR A 191 19.05 45.22 -23.39
CA THR A 191 19.01 45.99 -24.64
C THR A 191 20.12 47.04 -24.70
N SER A 192 20.37 47.72 -23.58
CA SER A 192 21.45 48.71 -23.46
C SER A 192 22.83 48.06 -23.64
N VAL A 193 23.07 46.91 -23.01
CA VAL A 193 24.31 46.14 -23.18
C VAL A 193 24.50 45.67 -24.62
N LEU A 194 23.45 45.15 -25.27
CA LEU A 194 23.51 44.74 -26.67
C LEU A 194 23.85 45.91 -27.61
N ASN A 195 23.27 47.10 -27.38
CA ASN A 195 23.55 48.28 -28.18
C ASN A 195 24.97 48.80 -27.96
N ALA A 196 25.46 48.79 -26.72
CA ALA A 196 26.85 49.15 -26.41
C ALA A 196 27.87 48.20 -27.06
N LEU A 197 27.58 46.89 -27.08
CA LEU A 197 28.43 45.90 -27.77
C LEU A 197 28.44 46.11 -29.29
N LYS A 198 27.30 46.43 -29.90
CA LYS A 198 27.21 46.75 -31.34
C LYS A 198 27.98 48.02 -31.71
N ALA A 199 27.90 49.06 -30.88
CA ALA A 199 28.63 50.30 -31.08
C ALA A 199 30.15 50.09 -30.99
N ASN A 200 30.62 49.27 -30.06
CA ASN A 200 32.04 48.96 -29.90
C ASN A 200 32.60 48.01 -30.99
N SER A 201 31.75 47.23 -31.65
CA SER A 201 32.13 46.42 -32.83
C SER A 201 32.16 47.20 -34.16
N SER A 202 31.80 48.49 -34.13
CA SER A 202 31.69 49.38 -35.29
C SER A 202 32.74 50.50 -35.24
N ILE A 203 33.98 50.17 -34.88
CA ILE A 203 35.14 51.06 -34.99
C ILE A 203 36.11 50.36 -35.98
N PRO A 204 36.59 51.03 -37.05
CA PRO A 204 37.50 50.45 -38.03
C PRO A 204 38.86 50.07 -37.45
#